data_AF-A0A1I3C5L7-F1
#
_entry.id   AF-A0A1I3C5L7-F1
#
_cell.length_a   1.000
_cell.length_b   1.000
_cell.length_c   1.000
_cell.angle_alpha   90.00
_cell.angle_beta   90.00
_cell.angle_gamma   90.00
#
_symmetry.space_group_name_H-M   'P 1'
#
loop_
_entity.id
_entity.type
_entity.pdbx_description
1 polymer ?
#
loop_
_entity_poly.entity_id
_entity_poly.type
_entity_poly.pdbx_seq_one_letter_code
_entity_poly.pdbx_strand_id
1 'polypeptide(L)'
;MAGDGIRTDGSGSRSSGRKRAFRLVAVQAATVSAATHLLWAWPRLVEPAASADPRPYVFVLAAAFTAVVAAATLRADEYRRLYALGAGTLAAYLVGYVAWHGGGTAAALSADPLAIVGKTAEVVGVAAFLALYRLAPPTSVVVARRAGDESEGSKPDGGESEDG
;
A
#
# COMPACT_ATOMS: atom_id res chain seq x y z
N MET A 1 -33.44 -30.48 -21.56
CA MET A 1 -33.09 -30.69 -20.13
C MET A 1 -31.97 -29.73 -19.79
N ALA A 2 -32.25 -28.75 -18.93
CA ALA A 2 -31.28 -27.77 -18.44
C ALA A 2 -30.69 -28.29 -17.11
N GLY A 3 -29.37 -28.35 -17.05
CA GLY A 3 -28.55 -28.60 -15.88
C GLY A 3 -27.11 -28.32 -16.33
N ASP A 4 -26.27 -27.57 -15.65
CA ASP A 4 -26.18 -27.35 -14.22
C ASP A 4 -25.52 -25.98 -14.00
N GLY A 5 -26.19 -25.09 -13.28
CA GLY A 5 -25.65 -23.78 -12.94
C GLY A 5 -24.63 -23.96 -11.83
N ILE A 6 -23.35 -24.06 -12.19
CA ILE A 6 -22.24 -24.00 -11.23
C ILE A 6 -22.28 -22.65 -10.53
N ARG A 7 -22.84 -22.63 -9.32
CA ARG A 7 -22.80 -21.52 -8.37
C ARG A 7 -21.36 -21.30 -7.90
N THR A 8 -20.64 -20.36 -8.53
CA THR A 8 -19.31 -19.87 -8.12
C THR A 8 -19.36 -18.52 -7.37
N ASP A 9 -20.47 -18.23 -6.71
CA ASP A 9 -20.81 -16.93 -6.12
C ASP A 9 -20.26 -16.75 -4.67
N GLY A 10 -19.79 -17.83 -4.03
CA GLY A 10 -19.27 -17.80 -2.65
C GLY A 10 -17.79 -17.41 -2.48
N SER A 11 -16.94 -17.60 -3.49
CA SER A 11 -15.49 -17.31 -3.39
C SER A 11 -15.16 -15.84 -3.67
N GLY A 12 -15.93 -15.21 -4.57
CA GLY A 12 -15.76 -13.81 -4.95
C GLY A 12 -16.03 -12.82 -3.81
N SER A 13 -17.09 -13.04 -3.03
CA SER A 13 -17.48 -12.16 -1.91
C SER A 13 -16.53 -12.25 -0.71
N ARG A 14 -16.02 -13.44 -0.40
CA ARG A 14 -15.04 -13.64 0.67
C ARG A 14 -13.68 -13.06 0.31
N SER A 15 -13.26 -13.16 -0.95
CA SER A 15 -12.00 -12.59 -1.42
C SER A 15 -12.04 -11.05 -1.44
N SER A 16 -13.15 -10.44 -1.87
CA SER A 16 -13.34 -8.99 -1.83
C SER A 16 -13.39 -8.45 -0.38
N GLY A 17 -14.07 -9.16 0.53
CA GLY A 17 -14.09 -8.83 1.96
C GLY A 17 -12.71 -8.89 2.61
N ARG A 18 -11.93 -9.96 2.33
CA ARG A 18 -10.54 -10.10 2.79
C ARG A 18 -9.63 -9.00 2.26
N LYS A 19 -9.73 -8.67 0.97
CA LYS A 19 -8.95 -7.57 0.36
C LYS A 19 -9.25 -6.23 1.04
N ARG A 20 -10.52 -5.94 1.32
CA ARG A 20 -10.93 -4.73 2.04
C ARG A 20 -10.35 -4.69 3.45
N ALA A 21 -10.38 -5.80 4.19
CA ALA A 21 -9.78 -5.89 5.51
C ALA A 21 -8.26 -5.61 5.47
N PHE A 22 -7.52 -6.24 4.55
CA PHE A 22 -6.08 -5.98 4.40
C PHE A 22 -5.79 -4.52 3.99
N ARG A 23 -6.63 -3.92 3.16
CA ARG A 23 -6.50 -2.50 2.79
C ARG A 23 -6.64 -1.59 4.01
N LEU A 24 -7.64 -1.85 4.86
CA LEU A 24 -7.82 -1.08 6.10
C LEU A 24 -6.65 -1.26 7.06
N VAL A 25 -6.18 -2.50 7.26
CA VAL A 25 -5.03 -2.80 8.11
C VAL A 25 -3.76 -2.11 7.59
N ALA A 26 -3.50 -2.18 6.28
CA ALA A 26 -2.35 -1.53 5.66
C ALA A 26 -2.39 0.00 5.85
N VAL A 27 -3.56 0.61 5.68
CA VAL A 27 -3.76 2.06 5.88
C VAL A 27 -3.59 2.44 7.35
N GLN A 28 -4.17 1.68 8.27
CA GLN A 28 -4.02 1.93 9.71
C GLN A 28 -2.55 1.83 10.13
N ALA A 29 -1.87 0.76 9.71
CA ALA A 29 -0.44 0.57 9.97
C ALA A 29 0.42 1.71 9.41
N ALA A 30 0.17 2.11 8.16
CA ALA A 30 0.89 3.23 7.54
C ALA A 30 0.64 4.56 8.27
N THR A 31 -0.61 4.83 8.70
CA THR A 31 -0.94 6.03 9.48
C THR A 31 -0.27 6.03 10.84
N VAL A 32 -0.24 4.90 11.55
CA VAL A 32 0.47 4.76 12.83
C VAL A 32 1.99 4.95 12.62
N SER A 33 2.55 4.37 11.57
CA SER A 33 3.95 4.59 11.18
C SER A 33 4.22 6.07 10.91
N ALA A 34 3.37 6.77 10.17
CA ALA A 34 3.53 8.21 9.93
C ALA A 34 3.45 9.03 11.22
N ALA A 35 2.48 8.72 12.09
CA ALA A 35 2.31 9.40 13.37
C ALA A 35 3.52 9.22 14.29
N THR A 36 4.08 8.01 14.38
CA THR A 36 5.28 7.75 15.21
C THR A 36 6.50 8.54 14.72
N HIS A 37 6.69 8.67 13.40
CA HIS A 37 7.76 9.50 12.83
C HIS A 37 7.56 10.99 13.14
N LEU A 38 6.32 11.49 13.08
CA LEU A 38 6.00 12.87 13.45
C LEU A 38 6.18 13.13 14.95
N LEU A 39 5.71 12.23 15.81
CA LEU A 39 5.86 12.34 17.26
C LEU A 39 7.34 12.30 17.68
N TRP A 40 8.17 11.55 16.96
CA TRP A 40 9.61 11.54 17.19
C TRP A 40 10.27 12.86 16.71
N ALA A 41 9.85 13.39 15.55
CA ALA A 41 10.43 14.59 14.97
C ALA A 41 9.99 15.89 15.67
N TRP A 42 8.73 15.98 16.09
CA TRP A 42 8.10 17.18 16.64
C TRP A 42 8.89 17.85 17.79
N PRO A 43 9.24 17.17 18.89
CA PRO A 43 9.98 17.80 19.99
C PRO A 43 11.35 18.32 19.53
N ARG A 44 11.96 17.66 18.54
CA ARG A 44 13.27 18.03 17.99
C ARG A 44 13.20 19.20 17.00
N LEU A 45 12.02 19.57 16.50
CA LEU A 45 11.86 20.72 15.60
C LEU A 45 11.62 22.03 16.36
N VAL A 46 11.06 21.95 17.56
CA VAL A 46 10.75 23.12 18.40
C VAL A 46 11.92 23.53 19.30
N GLU A 47 12.98 22.73 19.35
CA GLU A 47 14.14 22.95 20.20
C GLU A 47 15.13 23.93 19.53
N PRO A 48 15.53 25.05 20.17
CA PRO A 48 16.33 26.10 19.54
C PRO A 48 17.71 25.67 19.01
N ALA A 49 18.25 24.56 19.50
CA ALA A 49 19.54 23.98 19.09
C ALA A 49 19.43 23.06 17.86
N ALA A 50 18.22 22.82 17.33
CA ALA A 50 17.95 21.84 16.28
C ALA A 50 18.32 22.28 14.86
N SER A 51 18.73 23.54 14.66
CA SER A 51 19.00 24.11 13.34
C SER A 51 20.18 23.45 12.60
N ALA A 52 20.99 22.63 13.28
CA ALA A 52 22.08 21.86 12.66
C ALA A 52 21.79 20.37 12.45
N ASP A 53 20.70 19.81 13.00
CA ASP A 53 20.35 18.39 12.80
C ASP A 53 19.33 18.23 11.66
N PRO A 54 19.71 17.67 10.50
CA PRO A 54 18.79 17.48 9.38
C PRO A 54 17.77 16.35 9.61
N ARG A 55 17.96 15.48 10.61
CA ARG A 55 17.16 14.26 10.79
C ARG A 55 15.67 14.55 10.99
N PRO A 56 15.23 15.48 11.87
CA PRO A 56 13.80 15.70 12.10
C PRO A 56 13.05 16.07 10.81
N TYR A 57 13.67 16.84 9.90
CA TYR A 57 13.07 17.19 8.61
C TYR A 57 12.88 15.98 7.70
N VAL A 58 13.85 15.06 7.65
CA VAL A 58 13.74 13.81 6.89
C VAL A 58 12.64 12.92 7.46
N PHE A 59 12.49 12.84 8.78
CA PHE A 59 11.42 12.09 9.43
C PHE A 59 10.02 12.68 9.15
N VAL A 60 9.89 14.01 9.10
CA VAL A 60 8.64 14.66 8.67
C VAL A 60 8.33 14.34 7.20
N LEU A 61 9.32 14.44 6.31
CA LEU A 61 9.13 14.11 4.90
C LEU A 61 8.72 12.64 4.71
N ALA A 62 9.36 11.72 5.43
CA ALA A 62 9.03 10.31 5.45
C ALA A 62 7.59 10.08 5.95
N ALA A 63 7.18 10.76 7.03
CA ALA A 63 5.81 10.68 7.53
C ALA A 63 4.79 11.20 6.51
N ALA A 64 5.05 12.36 5.91
CA ALA A 64 4.19 12.95 4.88
C ALA A 64 4.03 12.01 3.68
N PHE A 65 5.14 11.46 3.19
CA PHE A 65 5.13 10.49 2.10
C PHE A 65 4.31 9.24 2.45
N THR A 66 4.49 8.70 3.65
CA THR A 66 3.74 7.52 4.13
C THR A 66 2.24 7.81 4.23
N ALA A 67 1.86 9.00 4.68
CA ALA A 67 0.47 9.45 4.73
C ALA A 67 -0.14 9.58 3.31
N VAL A 68 0.63 10.06 2.33
CA VAL A 68 0.20 10.10 0.93
C VAL A 68 -0.02 8.70 0.38
N VAL A 69 0.87 7.74 0.66
CA VAL A 69 0.69 6.34 0.25
C VAL A 69 -0.56 5.73 0.89
N ALA A 70 -0.82 6.02 2.17
CA ALA A 70 -2.04 5.58 2.86
C ALA A 70 -3.31 6.16 2.22
N ALA A 71 -3.32 7.47 1.95
CA ALA A 71 -4.44 8.15 1.29
C ALA A 71 -4.67 7.62 -0.14
N ALA A 72 -3.60 7.42 -0.91
CA ALA A 72 -3.67 6.81 -2.24
C ALA A 72 -4.22 5.38 -2.18
N THR A 73 -3.86 4.61 -1.14
CA THR A 73 -4.34 3.24 -0.95
C THR A 73 -5.85 3.18 -0.70
N LEU A 74 -6.43 4.21 -0.09
CA LEU A 74 -7.89 4.34 0.06
C LEU A 74 -8.57 4.71 -1.27
N ARG A 75 -7.97 5.62 -2.05
CA ARG A 75 -8.59 6.22 -3.25
C ARG A 75 -8.44 5.40 -4.53
N ALA A 76 -7.37 4.61 -4.66
CA ALA A 76 -7.06 3.94 -5.92
C ALA A 76 -7.79 2.60 -6.08
N ASP A 77 -8.30 2.31 -7.27
CA ASP A 77 -8.79 0.98 -7.64
C ASP A 77 -7.60 0.03 -7.91
N GLU A 78 -7.53 -1.09 -7.18
CA GLU A 78 -6.45 -2.12 -7.17
C GLU A 78 -5.17 -1.87 -8.01
N TYR A 79 -4.25 -1.01 -7.53
CA TYR A 79 -2.93 -0.81 -8.15
C TYR A 79 -1.82 -1.59 -7.43
N ARG A 80 -1.38 -2.69 -8.04
CA ARG A 80 -0.31 -3.56 -7.51
C ARG A 80 1.02 -2.81 -7.25
N ARG A 81 1.33 -1.79 -8.06
CA ARG A 81 2.51 -0.93 -7.87
C ARG A 81 2.42 -0.09 -6.60
N LEU A 82 1.22 0.37 -6.24
CA LEU A 82 0.99 1.14 -5.02
C LEU A 82 1.21 0.28 -3.77
N TYR A 83 0.81 -0.99 -3.81
CA TYR A 83 1.06 -1.93 -2.71
C TYR A 83 2.55 -2.26 -2.56
N ALA A 84 3.26 -2.44 -3.68
CA ALA A 84 4.71 -2.62 -3.65
C ALA A 84 5.43 -1.38 -3.09
N LEU A 85 4.96 -0.18 -3.45
CA LEU A 85 5.48 1.08 -2.91
C LEU A 85 5.26 1.17 -1.39
N GLY A 86 4.05 0.86 -0.91
CA GLY A 86 3.75 0.82 0.52
C GLY A 86 4.61 -0.19 1.29
N ALA A 87 4.70 -1.42 0.79
CA ALA A 87 5.57 -2.45 1.39
C ALA A 87 7.05 -2.03 1.38
N GLY A 88 7.53 -1.50 0.25
CA GLY A 88 8.92 -1.06 0.10
C GLY A 88 9.27 0.09 1.03
N THR A 89 8.35 1.04 1.22
CA THR A 89 8.54 2.20 2.10
C THR A 89 8.68 1.77 3.55
N LEU A 90 7.75 0.93 4.05
CA LEU A 90 7.81 0.43 5.42
C LEU A 90 9.00 -0.51 5.65
N ALA A 91 9.34 -1.33 4.66
CA ALA A 91 10.54 -2.17 4.73
C ALA A 91 11.82 -1.34 4.78
N ALA A 92 11.90 -0.22 4.05
CA ALA A 92 13.03 0.69 4.11
C ALA A 92 13.20 1.31 5.51
N TYR A 93 12.10 1.63 6.20
CA TYR A 93 12.18 2.12 7.59
C TYR A 93 12.68 1.05 8.57
N LEU A 94 12.29 -0.20 8.39
CA LEU A 94 12.79 -1.33 9.20
C LEU A 94 14.28 -1.53 8.97
N VAL A 95 14.71 -1.65 7.72
CA VAL A 95 16.13 -1.84 7.36
C VAL A 95 16.96 -0.64 7.81
N GLY A 96 16.46 0.58 7.59
CA GLY A 96 17.10 1.81 8.03
C GLY A 96 17.31 1.84 9.54
N TYR A 97 16.33 1.39 10.33
CA TYR A 97 16.45 1.33 11.79
C TYR A 97 17.49 0.31 12.27
N VAL A 98 17.54 -0.87 11.64
CA VAL A 98 18.57 -1.88 11.95
C VAL A 98 19.95 -1.36 11.55
N ALA A 99 20.09 -0.79 10.35
CA ALA A 99 21.34 -0.21 9.87
C ALA A 99 21.82 0.95 10.76
N TRP A 100 20.88 1.76 11.27
CA TRP A 100 21.16 2.87 12.17
C TRP A 100 21.70 2.43 13.53
N HIS A 101 21.07 1.41 14.14
CA HIS A 101 21.42 0.96 15.49
C HIS A 101 22.45 -0.18 15.52
N GLY A 102 22.71 -0.84 14.38
CA GLY A 102 23.65 -1.95 14.28
C GLY A 102 23.35 -3.07 15.29
N GLY A 103 24.37 -3.52 16.04
CA GLY A 103 24.18 -4.53 17.09
C GLY A 103 23.33 -4.08 18.28
N GLY A 104 23.06 -2.78 18.42
CA GLY A 104 22.29 -2.19 19.52
C GLY A 104 20.78 -2.12 19.29
N THR A 105 20.26 -2.63 18.16
CA THR A 105 18.84 -2.48 17.79
C THR A 105 17.89 -2.99 18.87
N ALA A 106 18.16 -4.14 19.48
CA ALA A 106 17.27 -4.70 20.50
C ALA A 106 17.19 -3.81 21.76
N ALA A 107 18.34 -3.30 22.21
CA ALA A 107 18.40 -2.39 23.36
C ALA A 107 17.69 -1.07 23.05
N ALA A 108 17.95 -0.48 21.88
CA ALA A 108 17.30 0.75 21.44
C ALA A 108 15.78 0.60 21.35
N LEU A 109 15.29 -0.54 20.85
CA LEU A 109 13.87 -0.82 20.76
C LEU A 109 13.22 -0.95 22.14
N SER A 110 13.89 -1.63 23.08
CA SER A 110 13.36 -1.81 24.44
C SER A 110 13.33 -0.53 25.27
N ALA A 111 14.23 0.42 24.97
CA ALA A 111 14.36 1.68 25.68
C ALA A 111 13.32 2.73 25.24
N ASP A 112 12.72 2.57 24.07
CA ASP A 112 11.80 3.54 23.48
C ASP A 112 10.45 2.89 23.14
N PRO A 113 9.41 3.09 23.98
CA PRO A 113 8.05 2.61 23.70
C PRO A 113 7.50 3.07 22.34
N LEU A 114 7.87 4.27 21.89
CA LEU A 114 7.43 4.80 20.59
C LEU A 114 8.04 4.00 19.44
N ALA A 115 9.30 3.58 19.58
CA ALA A 115 9.95 2.71 18.61
C ALA A 115 9.25 1.34 18.53
N ILE A 116 8.85 0.76 19.66
CA ILE A 116 8.09 -0.52 19.67
C ILE A 116 6.80 -0.39 18.85
N VAL A 117 6.02 0.67 19.07
CA VAL A 117 4.78 0.94 18.35
C VAL A 117 5.06 1.13 16.85
N GLY A 118 6.05 1.95 16.51
CA GLY A 118 6.42 2.23 15.12
C GLY A 118 6.83 0.95 14.38
N LYS A 119 7.73 0.15 14.96
CA LYS A 119 8.24 -1.07 14.30
C LYS A 119 7.21 -2.17 14.19
N THR A 120 6.34 -2.30 15.20
CA THR A 120 5.20 -3.23 15.11
C THR A 120 4.26 -2.81 13.98
N ALA A 121 3.93 -1.52 13.88
CA ALA A 121 3.10 -1.01 12.79
C ALA A 121 3.74 -1.21 11.42
N GLU A 122 5.04 -0.93 11.28
CA GLU A 122 5.78 -1.15 10.03
C GLU A 122 5.72 -2.63 9.60
N VAL A 123 5.98 -3.57 10.50
CA VAL A 123 5.93 -5.03 10.20
C VAL A 123 4.53 -5.45 9.76
N VAL A 124 3.49 -5.04 10.50
CA VAL A 124 2.09 -5.35 10.16
C VAL A 124 1.72 -4.74 8.80
N GLY A 125 2.13 -3.50 8.54
CA GLY A 125 1.88 -2.82 7.28
C GLY A 125 2.59 -3.49 6.10
N VAL A 126 3.86 -3.90 6.25
CA VAL A 126 4.58 -4.67 5.23
C VAL A 126 3.83 -5.97 4.91
N ALA A 127 3.46 -6.73 5.93
CA ALA A 127 2.72 -7.98 5.73
C ALA A 127 1.38 -7.75 5.01
N ALA A 128 0.63 -6.71 5.39
CA ALA A 128 -0.65 -6.36 4.76
C ALA A 128 -0.48 -5.91 3.30
N PHE A 129 0.50 -5.04 3.00
CA PHE A 129 0.79 -4.61 1.63
C PHE A 129 1.30 -5.76 0.75
N LEU A 130 2.12 -6.66 1.28
CA LEU A 130 2.56 -7.85 0.55
C LEU A 130 1.40 -8.82 0.28
N ALA A 131 0.49 -9.00 1.24
CA ALA A 131 -0.73 -9.78 1.02
C ALA A 131 -1.58 -9.17 -0.10
N LEU A 132 -1.79 -7.85 -0.10
CA LEU A 132 -2.50 -7.15 -1.18
C LEU A 132 -1.77 -7.28 -2.52
N TYR A 133 -0.45 -7.17 -2.54
CA TYR A 133 0.37 -7.35 -3.74
C TYR A 133 0.24 -8.75 -4.35
N ARG A 134 0.09 -9.78 -3.50
CA ARG A 134 -0.10 -11.18 -3.92
C ARG A 134 -1.53 -11.47 -4.36
N LEU A 135 -2.53 -10.81 -3.76
CA LEU A 135 -3.95 -10.97 -4.10
C LEU A 135 -4.39 -10.13 -5.32
N ALA A 136 -3.63 -9.09 -5.67
CA ALA A 136 -3.89 -8.28 -6.85
C ALA A 136 -3.51 -9.04 -8.13
N PRO A 137 -4.42 -9.16 -9.13
CA PRO A 137 -4.10 -9.77 -10.42
C PRO A 137 -2.88 -9.09 -11.07
N PRO A 138 -2.04 -9.81 -11.83
CA PRO A 138 -0.97 -9.20 -12.60
C PRO A 138 -1.55 -8.11 -13.51
N THR A 139 -0.99 -6.90 -13.46
CA THR A 139 -1.46 -5.73 -14.21
C THR A 139 -1.54 -5.96 -15.73
N SER A 140 -0.88 -7.00 -16.26
CA SER A 140 -1.01 -7.43 -17.65
C SER A 140 -2.41 -7.91 -18.02
N VAL A 141 -3.15 -8.54 -17.10
CA VAL A 141 -4.48 -9.10 -17.38
C VAL A 141 -5.55 -8.00 -17.41
N VAL A 142 -5.38 -6.95 -16.60
CA VAL A 142 -6.29 -5.80 -16.56
C VAL A 142 -6.13 -4.92 -17.80
N VAL A 143 -4.89 -4.73 -18.27
CA VAL A 143 -4.61 -4.02 -19.54
C VAL A 143 -5.13 -4.82 -20.74
N ALA A 144 -4.96 -6.14 -20.74
CA ALA A 144 -5.47 -7.00 -21.82
C ALA A 144 -7.00 -7.02 -21.91
N ARG A 145 -7.72 -7.01 -20.77
CA ARG A 145 -9.20 -6.95 -20.79
C ARG A 145 -9.71 -5.60 -21.29
N ARG A 146 -9.08 -4.49 -20.87
CA ARG A 146 -9.43 -3.16 -21.37
C ARG A 146 -9.17 -2.99 -22.87
N ALA A 147 -8.06 -3.54 -23.36
CA ALA A 147 -7.75 -3.54 -24.78
C ALA A 147 -8.71 -4.42 -25.61
N GLY A 148 -9.22 -5.51 -25.03
CA GLY A 148 -10.24 -6.36 -25.66
C GLY A 148 -11.60 -5.68 -25.78
N ASP A 149 -12.08 -5.05 -24.69
CA ASP A 149 -13.37 -4.33 -24.69
C ASP A 149 -13.37 -3.11 -25.63
N GLU A 150 -12.23 -2.42 -25.78
CA GLU A 150 -12.09 -1.31 -26.74
C GLU A 150 -12.04 -1.79 -28.21
N SER A 151 -11.63 -3.04 -28.47
CA SER A 151 -11.56 -3.60 -29.82
C SER A 151 -12.88 -4.21 -30.32
N GLU A 152 -13.74 -4.69 -29.44
CA GLU A 152 -15.06 -5.24 -29.82
C GLU A 152 -16.11 -4.17 -30.11
N GLY A 153 -15.95 -2.95 -29.59
CA GLY A 153 -16.86 -1.82 -29.82
C GLY A 153 -16.70 -1.12 -31.17
N SER A 154 -15.73 -1.52 -32.01
CA SER A 154 -15.33 -0.76 -33.20
C SER A 154 -15.56 -1.47 -34.54
N LYS A 155 -16.43 -2.49 -34.62
CA LYS A 155 -16.87 -3.02 -35.93
C LYS A 155 -17.89 -2.07 -36.57
N PRO A 156 -17.56 -1.41 -37.70
CA PRO A 156 -18.58 -0.70 -38.47
C PRO A 156 -19.49 -1.72 -39.15
N ASP A 157 -20.79 -1.57 -38.92
CA ASP A 157 -21.84 -2.32 -39.59
C ASP A 157 -21.79 -2.02 -41.09
N GLY A 158 -21.21 -2.94 -41.85
CA GLY A 158 -21.11 -2.88 -43.30
C GLY A 158 -22.46 -3.25 -43.92
N GLY A 159 -23.34 -2.27 -44.05
CA GLY A 159 -24.56 -2.39 -44.84
C GLY A 159 -24.26 -2.21 -46.32
N GLU A 160 -24.03 -3.31 -47.03
CA GLU A 160 -24.19 -3.37 -48.48
C GLU A 160 -25.68 -3.12 -48.81
N SER A 161 -25.93 -2.12 -49.64
CA SER A 161 -27.15 -2.02 -50.42
C SER A 161 -26.77 -1.63 -51.85
N GLU A 162 -26.38 -2.63 -52.63
CA GLU A 162 -26.51 -2.61 -54.08
C GLU A 162 -27.91 -3.13 -54.41
N ASP A 163 -28.75 -2.29 -55.02
CA ASP A 163 -29.80 -2.77 -55.92
C ASP A 163 -30.01 -1.71 -57.00
N GLY A 164 -29.89 -2.15 -58.26
CA GLY A 164 -30.08 -1.36 -59.48
C GLY A 164 -31.38 -1.71 -60.18
#